data_AF-A0A1L3GCR1-F1
#
_entry.id   AF-A0A1L3GCR1-F1
#
_cell.length_a   1.000
_cell.length_b   1.000
_cell.length_c   1.000
_cell.angle_alpha   90.00
_cell.angle_beta   90.00
_cell.angle_gamma   90.00
#
_symmetry.space_group_name_H-M   'P 1'
#
loop_
_entity.id
_entity.type
_entity.pdbx_description
1 polymer ?
#
loop_
_entity_poly.entity_id
_entity_poly.type
_entity_poly.pdbx_seq_one_letter_code
_entity_poly.pdbx_strand_id
1 'polypeptide(L)'
;MKQMLMRSWLCILLLLIMTIGGCAVPPARDLDKDSARIHDLSIANVSEKRPIKTIGIIGGVSWASSIEYYRIMNELARDRLGGLSSAQILMYSIEFGEFSKQERLADKGDWTLMTRTILDAARRLERGGADFIVIASNTINSLAGAVEQEVGLPVLHIADATGEAIQKKGLRTVALLGTKYTMEQPFYRDRLKKYGVEAPGIVPACKTLRTTTASNSRSR
;
A
#
# COMPACT_ATOMS: atom_id res chain seq x y z
N MET A 1 1.54 16.55 -32.78
CA MET A 1 2.93 16.01 -32.77
C MET A 1 3.35 15.36 -31.45
N LYS A 2 3.26 16.03 -30.29
CA LYS A 2 3.72 15.45 -28.99
C LYS A 2 3.01 14.14 -28.58
N GLN A 3 1.70 14.00 -28.80
CA GLN A 3 0.97 12.76 -28.48
C GLN A 3 1.35 11.57 -29.36
N MET A 4 1.77 11.82 -30.60
CA MET A 4 2.19 10.77 -31.54
C MET A 4 3.59 10.24 -31.19
N LEU A 5 4.47 11.13 -30.73
CA LEU A 5 5.82 10.79 -30.24
C LEU A 5 5.76 9.94 -28.95
N MET A 6 4.85 10.28 -28.03
CA MET A 6 4.65 9.56 -26.77
C MET A 6 4.12 8.14 -26.99
N ARG A 7 3.20 7.96 -27.94
CA ARG A 7 2.71 6.63 -28.35
C ARG A 7 3.82 5.77 -28.95
N SER A 8 4.70 6.37 -29.75
CA SER A 8 5.83 5.67 -30.36
C SER A 8 6.84 5.19 -29.31
N TRP A 9 7.15 6.02 -28.31
CA TRP A 9 8.02 5.63 -27.19
C TRP A 9 7.43 4.54 -26.30
N LEU A 10 6.12 4.58 -26.06
CA LEU A 10 5.43 3.53 -25.28
C LEU A 10 5.48 2.17 -25.99
N CYS A 11 5.31 2.16 -27.33
CA CYS A 11 5.43 0.95 -28.15
C CYS A 11 6.86 0.40 -28.15
N ILE A 12 7.88 1.26 -28.23
CA ILE A 12 9.29 0.85 -28.21
C ILE A 12 9.67 0.27 -26.83
N LEU A 13 9.17 0.86 -25.74
CA LEU A 13 9.40 0.36 -24.38
C LEU A 13 8.72 -1.01 -24.17
N LEU A 14 7.50 -1.20 -24.67
CA LEU A 14 6.78 -2.48 -24.63
C LEU A 14 7.49 -3.58 -25.45
N LEU A 15 8.06 -3.23 -26.60
CA LEU A 15 8.85 -4.15 -27.43
C LEU A 15 10.17 -4.58 -26.77
N LEU A 16 10.81 -3.70 -25.99
CA LEU A 16 12.05 -4.01 -25.26
C LEU A 16 11.83 -4.94 -24.06
N ILE A 17 10.67 -4.89 -23.40
CA ILE A 17 10.34 -5.81 -22.31
C ILE A 17 10.16 -7.24 -22.83
N MET A 18 9.66 -7.41 -24.06
CA MET A 18 9.44 -8.72 -24.69
C MET A 18 10.74 -9.42 -25.12
N THR A 19 11.83 -8.69 -25.36
CA THR A 19 13.10 -9.28 -25.84
C THR A 19 14.07 -9.69 -24.72
N ILE A 20 13.89 -9.17 -23.50
CA ILE A 20 14.77 -9.50 -22.36
C ILE A 20 14.28 -10.76 -21.61
N GLY A 21 13.01 -11.13 -21.76
CA GLY A 21 12.46 -12.39 -21.27
C GLY A 21 12.58 -13.51 -22.29
N GLY A 22 13.80 -14.03 -22.50
CA GLY A 22 14.03 -15.20 -23.34
C GLY A 22 13.38 -16.48 -22.79
N CYS A 23 12.06 -16.60 -22.92
CA CYS A 23 11.36 -17.87 -22.97
C CYS A 23 11.00 -18.11 -24.44
N ALA A 24 11.56 -19.15 -25.04
CA ALA A 24 11.15 -19.59 -26.36
C ALA A 24 9.63 -19.79 -26.37
N VAL A 25 8.91 -18.99 -27.16
CA VAL A 25 7.48 -19.17 -27.39
C VAL A 25 7.35 -20.42 -28.26
N PRO A 26 6.78 -21.53 -27.76
CA PRO A 26 6.54 -22.71 -28.60
C PRO A 26 5.61 -22.35 -29.76
N PRO A 27 5.65 -23.09 -30.88
CA PRO A 27 4.78 -22.82 -32.03
C PRO A 27 3.31 -22.76 -31.59
N ALA A 28 2.54 -21.85 -32.21
CA ALA A 28 1.16 -21.55 -31.86
C ALA A 28 0.35 -22.85 -31.65
N ARG A 29 -0.04 -23.08 -30.39
CA ARG A 29 -0.90 -24.21 -29.99
C ARG A 29 -2.31 -23.97 -30.50
N ASP A 30 -2.97 -25.04 -30.90
CA ASP A 30 -4.34 -25.09 -31.39
C ASP A 30 -5.33 -24.70 -30.26
N LEU A 31 -5.71 -23.41 -30.21
CA LEU A 31 -6.52 -22.81 -29.15
C LEU A 31 -7.96 -23.36 -29.10
N ASP A 32 -8.47 -23.91 -30.21
CA ASP A 32 -9.83 -24.44 -30.28
C ASP A 32 -9.99 -25.73 -29.48
N LYS A 33 -8.95 -26.56 -29.40
CA LYS A 33 -8.96 -27.79 -28.58
C LYS A 33 -8.86 -27.52 -27.08
N ASP A 34 -8.19 -26.42 -26.69
CA ASP A 34 -8.06 -26.01 -25.30
C ASP A 34 -9.35 -25.33 -24.79
N SER A 35 -10.15 -24.71 -25.66
CA SER A 35 -11.43 -24.08 -25.29
C SER A 35 -12.42 -25.07 -24.63
N ALA A 36 -12.51 -26.29 -25.17
CA ALA A 36 -13.33 -27.37 -24.61
C ALA A 36 -12.78 -27.89 -23.27
N ARG A 37 -11.47 -27.79 -23.04
CA ARG A 37 -10.79 -28.24 -21.82
C ARG A 37 -10.84 -27.18 -20.70
N ILE A 38 -10.84 -25.89 -21.07
CA ILE A 38 -10.96 -24.77 -20.13
C ILE A 38 -12.38 -24.67 -19.56
N HIS A 39 -13.41 -25.06 -20.32
CA HIS A 39 -14.78 -25.11 -19.80
C HIS A 39 -15.00 -26.18 -18.72
N ASP A 40 -14.21 -27.25 -18.72
CA ASP A 40 -14.26 -28.34 -17.72
C ASP A 40 -13.39 -28.03 -16.48
N LEU A 41 -12.41 -27.12 -16.63
CA LEU A 41 -11.67 -26.51 -15.53
C LEU A 41 -12.48 -25.35 -14.95
N SER A 42 -13.58 -25.66 -14.27
CA SER A 42 -14.24 -24.66 -13.43
C SER A 42 -13.20 -24.04 -12.49
N ILE A 43 -13.25 -22.71 -12.27
CA ILE A 43 -12.37 -22.00 -11.33
C ILE A 43 -12.40 -22.65 -9.93
N ALA A 44 -13.47 -23.38 -9.61
CA ALA A 44 -13.62 -24.17 -8.39
C ALA A 44 -12.59 -25.31 -8.23
N ASN A 45 -11.95 -25.79 -9.30
CA ASN A 45 -10.97 -26.90 -9.24
C ASN A 45 -9.52 -26.45 -8.99
N VAL A 46 -9.26 -25.15 -8.80
CA VAL A 46 -7.93 -24.66 -8.38
C VAL A 46 -7.77 -24.89 -6.86
N SER A 47 -7.44 -26.13 -6.49
CA SER A 47 -6.94 -26.63 -5.19
C SER A 47 -7.22 -25.78 -3.93
N GLU A 48 -8.02 -26.34 -3.02
CA GLU A 48 -8.40 -25.80 -1.70
C GLU A 48 -7.26 -25.67 -0.66
N LYS A 49 -6.00 -25.95 -1.02
CA LYS A 49 -4.84 -25.65 -0.15
C LYS A 49 -3.73 -24.96 -0.93
N ARG A 50 -3.68 -23.64 -0.81
CA ARG A 50 -2.57 -22.83 -1.31
C ARG A 50 -1.34 -23.04 -0.41
N PRO A 51 -0.13 -23.18 -0.98
CA PRO A 51 1.10 -23.42 -0.20
C PRO A 51 1.48 -22.21 0.68
N ILE A 52 0.99 -21.01 0.34
CA ILE A 52 1.17 -19.77 1.10
C ILE A 52 -0.14 -18.98 1.11
N LYS A 53 -0.31 -18.17 2.16
CA LYS A 53 -1.42 -17.21 2.24
C LYS A 53 -1.25 -16.11 1.19
N THR A 54 -2.34 -15.70 0.57
CA THR A 54 -2.43 -14.59 -0.37
C THR A 54 -2.56 -13.26 0.38
N ILE A 55 -1.64 -12.34 0.12
CA ILE A 55 -1.58 -11.01 0.73
C ILE A 55 -2.48 -10.05 -0.07
N GLY A 56 -3.44 -9.41 0.59
CA GLY A 56 -4.18 -8.28 0.03
C GLY A 56 -3.49 -6.96 0.39
N ILE A 57 -3.08 -6.17 -0.60
CA ILE A 57 -2.46 -4.86 -0.38
C ILE A 57 -3.40 -3.75 -0.84
N ILE A 58 -3.79 -2.87 0.08
CA ILE A 58 -4.41 -1.59 -0.24
C ILE A 58 -3.27 -0.58 -0.46
N GLY A 59 -3.04 -0.24 -1.73
CA GLY A 59 -1.95 0.62 -2.17
C GLY A 59 -2.44 1.86 -2.92
N GLY A 60 -1.51 2.53 -3.60
CA GLY A 60 -1.80 3.72 -4.40
C GLY A 60 -1.88 5.03 -3.59
N VAL A 61 -1.58 5.02 -2.30
CA VAL A 61 -1.72 6.19 -1.39
C VAL A 61 -0.39 6.54 -0.67
N SER A 62 0.71 6.78 -1.38
CA SER A 62 0.85 6.89 -2.84
C SER A 62 1.34 5.59 -3.50
N TRP A 63 1.39 5.55 -4.82
CA TRP A 63 1.92 4.40 -5.57
C TRP A 63 3.40 4.11 -5.26
N ALA A 64 4.17 5.13 -4.87
CA ALA A 64 5.60 4.98 -4.59
C ALA A 64 5.87 4.04 -3.40
N SER A 65 5.08 4.13 -2.32
CA SER A 65 5.20 3.19 -1.21
C SER A 65 4.79 1.78 -1.63
N SER A 66 3.79 1.65 -2.51
CA SER A 66 3.23 0.36 -2.92
C SER A 66 4.26 -0.50 -3.67
N ILE A 67 5.14 0.13 -4.46
CA ILE A 67 6.26 -0.56 -5.12
C ILE A 67 7.19 -1.20 -4.09
N GLU A 68 7.54 -0.47 -3.03
CA GLU A 68 8.44 -1.00 -2.00
C GLU A 68 7.81 -2.17 -1.24
N TYR A 69 6.52 -2.09 -0.91
CA TYR A 69 5.81 -3.21 -0.31
C TYR A 69 5.87 -4.46 -1.20
N TYR A 70 5.53 -4.32 -2.49
CA TYR A 70 5.58 -5.44 -3.44
C TYR A 70 6.99 -6.03 -3.58
N ARG A 71 7.99 -5.17 -3.74
CA ARG A 71 9.39 -5.58 -3.92
C ARG A 71 9.89 -6.35 -2.70
N ILE A 72 9.76 -5.77 -1.50
CA ILE A 72 10.25 -6.36 -0.26
C ILE A 72 9.54 -7.68 0.04
N MET A 73 8.22 -7.77 -0.17
CA MET A 73 7.49 -9.03 0.07
C MET A 73 7.96 -10.16 -0.84
N ASN A 74 8.24 -9.87 -2.11
CA ASN A 74 8.76 -10.88 -3.04
C ASN A 74 10.20 -11.28 -2.72
N GLU A 75 11.06 -10.32 -2.36
CA GLU A 75 12.42 -10.61 -1.91
C GLU A 75 12.41 -11.50 -0.66
N LEU A 76 11.57 -11.18 0.33
CA LEU A 76 11.42 -11.99 1.54
C LEU A 76 10.85 -13.39 1.26
N ALA A 77 9.92 -13.52 0.32
CA ALA A 77 9.40 -14.82 -0.08
C ALA A 77 10.49 -15.69 -0.73
N ARG A 78 11.27 -15.12 -1.65
CA ARG A 78 12.43 -15.79 -2.26
C ARG A 78 13.44 -16.19 -1.21
N ASP A 79 13.81 -15.29 -0.30
CA ASP A 79 14.87 -15.53 0.68
C ASP A 79 14.47 -16.58 1.72
N ARG A 80 13.16 -16.71 2.04
CA ARG A 80 12.66 -17.69 3.01
C ARG A 80 12.30 -19.04 2.41
N LEU A 81 11.76 -19.07 1.19
CA LEU A 81 11.23 -20.29 0.56
C LEU A 81 12.19 -20.86 -0.49
N GLY A 82 13.16 -20.07 -0.94
CA GLY A 82 14.19 -20.47 -1.91
C GLY A 82 13.68 -20.61 -3.35
N GLY A 83 14.62 -20.93 -4.24
CA GLY A 83 14.35 -21.17 -5.67
C GLY A 83 13.74 -19.95 -6.37
N LEU A 84 12.66 -20.18 -7.10
CA LEU A 84 11.90 -19.16 -7.85
C LEU A 84 10.65 -18.70 -7.10
N SER A 85 10.62 -18.87 -5.77
CA SER A 85 9.46 -18.53 -4.95
C SER A 85 9.22 -17.02 -4.91
N SER A 86 7.96 -16.64 -4.97
CA SER A 86 7.47 -15.26 -4.90
C SER A 86 6.26 -15.18 -3.96
N ALA A 87 5.91 -13.97 -3.53
CA ALA A 87 4.73 -13.77 -2.69
C ALA A 87 3.46 -13.83 -3.54
N GLN A 88 2.41 -14.49 -3.05
CA GLN A 88 1.07 -14.38 -3.65
C GLN A 88 0.43 -13.07 -3.19
N ILE A 89 0.28 -12.12 -4.11
CA ILE A 89 -0.17 -10.76 -3.80
C ILE A 89 -1.34 -10.38 -4.70
N LEU A 90 -2.40 -9.86 -4.08
CA LEU A 90 -3.42 -9.06 -4.73
C LEU A 90 -3.21 -7.62 -4.28
N MET A 91 -3.04 -6.69 -5.22
CA MET A 91 -2.86 -5.28 -4.88
C MET A 91 -3.95 -4.45 -5.55
N TYR A 92 -4.73 -3.74 -4.74
CA TYR A 92 -5.64 -2.72 -5.25
C TYR A 92 -4.98 -1.35 -5.09
N SER A 93 -4.58 -0.77 -6.21
CA SER A 93 -3.93 0.54 -6.25
C SER A 93 -4.99 1.62 -6.45
N ILE A 94 -5.22 2.42 -5.41
CA ILE A 94 -6.18 3.52 -5.44
C ILE A 94 -5.59 4.68 -6.27
N GLU A 95 -6.42 5.33 -7.10
CA GLU A 95 -6.03 6.56 -7.80
C GLU A 95 -5.87 7.70 -6.78
N PHE A 96 -4.62 8.16 -6.59
CA PHE A 96 -4.29 9.07 -5.51
C PHE A 96 -4.82 10.50 -5.71
N GLY A 97 -4.99 10.94 -6.96
CA GLY A 97 -5.44 12.29 -7.28
C GLY A 97 -6.79 12.60 -6.65
N GLU A 98 -7.80 11.75 -6.89
CA GLU A 98 -9.12 11.89 -6.27
C GLU A 98 -9.08 11.55 -4.78
N PHE A 99 -8.34 10.52 -4.38
CA PHE A 99 -8.25 10.13 -2.98
C PHE A 99 -7.68 11.25 -2.08
N SER A 100 -6.67 11.99 -2.57
CA SER A 100 -6.08 13.13 -1.86
C SER A 100 -7.06 14.28 -1.61
N LYS A 101 -8.10 14.42 -2.45
CA LYS A 101 -9.18 15.40 -2.20
C LYS A 101 -10.05 14.96 -1.03
N GLN A 102 -10.27 13.65 -0.88
CA GLN A 102 -11.02 13.06 0.23
C GLN A 102 -10.24 13.22 1.55
N GLU A 103 -8.92 13.03 1.54
CA GLU A 103 -8.07 13.30 2.71
C GLU A 103 -8.21 14.73 3.23
N ARG A 104 -8.27 15.74 2.33
CA ARG A 104 -8.51 17.14 2.73
C ARG A 104 -9.88 17.39 3.34
N LEU A 105 -10.89 16.58 3.02
CA LEU A 105 -12.21 16.63 3.65
C LEU A 105 -12.19 15.91 5.01
N ALA A 106 -11.41 14.83 5.13
CA ALA A 106 -11.18 14.13 6.37
C ALA A 106 -10.49 15.03 7.42
N ASP A 107 -9.58 15.91 7.00
CA ASP A 107 -9.00 16.96 7.85
C ASP A 107 -10.06 17.91 8.43
N LYS A 108 -11.22 18.05 7.76
CA LYS A 108 -12.38 18.83 8.22
C LYS A 108 -13.40 17.99 9.01
N GLY A 109 -13.06 16.74 9.31
CA GLY A 109 -13.90 15.82 10.09
C GLY A 109 -14.79 14.88 9.26
N ASP A 110 -14.82 14.99 7.93
CA ASP A 110 -15.62 14.07 7.10
C ASP A 110 -14.76 12.93 6.53
N TRP A 111 -14.77 11.82 7.27
CA TRP A 111 -14.04 10.59 6.91
C TRP A 111 -14.86 9.66 6.01
N THR A 112 -16.10 10.02 5.68
CA THR A 112 -17.09 9.09 5.10
C THR A 112 -16.64 8.59 3.74
N LEU A 113 -16.27 9.50 2.84
CA LEU A 113 -15.90 9.16 1.47
C LEU A 113 -14.59 8.37 1.41
N MET A 114 -13.62 8.77 2.23
CA MET A 114 -12.34 8.07 2.33
C MET A 114 -12.51 6.65 2.88
N THR A 115 -13.31 6.50 3.95
CA THR A 115 -13.62 5.19 4.53
C THR A 115 -14.30 4.29 3.50
N ARG A 116 -15.28 4.82 2.74
CA ARG A 116 -15.94 4.06 1.66
C ARG A 116 -14.95 3.59 0.59
N THR A 117 -14.02 4.44 0.16
CA THR A 117 -13.01 4.07 -0.85
C THR A 117 -12.09 2.95 -0.34
N ILE A 118 -11.66 3.03 0.93
CA ILE A 118 -10.81 2.00 1.54
C ILE A 118 -11.56 0.69 1.74
N LEU A 119 -12.82 0.74 2.17
CA LEU A 119 -13.66 -0.45 2.31
C LEU A 119 -13.97 -1.13 0.96
N ASP A 120 -14.19 -0.35 -0.10
CA ASP A 120 -14.35 -0.92 -1.45
C ASP A 120 -13.08 -1.64 -1.90
N ALA A 121 -11.90 -1.03 -1.70
CA ALA A 121 -10.62 -1.65 -1.99
C ALA A 121 -10.44 -2.97 -1.21
N ALA A 122 -10.73 -2.96 0.10
CA ALA A 122 -10.66 -4.14 0.95
C ALA A 122 -11.59 -5.28 0.48
N ARG A 123 -12.85 -4.97 0.17
CA ARG A 123 -13.82 -5.96 -0.35
C ARG A 123 -13.43 -6.52 -1.71
N ARG A 124 -12.77 -5.74 -2.56
CA ARG A 124 -12.23 -6.25 -3.83
C ARG A 124 -11.11 -7.27 -3.59
N LEU A 125 -10.24 -7.02 -2.62
CA LEU A 125 -9.17 -7.94 -2.24
C LEU A 125 -9.74 -9.24 -1.64
N GLU A 126 -10.72 -9.11 -0.75
CA GLU A 126 -11.47 -10.25 -0.20
C GLU A 126 -12.10 -11.10 -1.30
N ARG A 127 -12.87 -10.49 -2.22
CA ARG A 127 -13.45 -11.21 -3.37
C ARG A 127 -12.39 -11.80 -4.30
N GLY A 128 -11.21 -11.19 -4.36
CA GLY A 128 -10.07 -11.72 -5.10
C GLY A 128 -9.41 -12.92 -4.41
N GLY A 129 -9.78 -13.23 -3.16
CA GLY A 129 -9.26 -14.34 -2.40
C GLY A 129 -8.06 -14.00 -1.53
N ALA A 130 -7.90 -12.75 -1.08
CA ALA A 130 -6.91 -12.41 -0.06
C ALA A 130 -7.22 -13.10 1.27
N ASP A 131 -6.19 -13.62 1.95
CA ASP A 131 -6.32 -14.26 3.26
C ASP A 131 -6.17 -13.25 4.42
N PHE A 132 -5.53 -12.12 4.17
CA PHE A 132 -5.36 -11.00 5.10
C PHE A 132 -5.00 -9.72 4.34
N ILE A 133 -5.14 -8.58 5.01
CA ILE A 133 -4.93 -7.26 4.42
C ILE A 133 -3.73 -6.53 5.05
N VAL A 134 -2.97 -5.84 4.20
CA VAL A 134 -1.95 -4.85 4.54
C VAL A 134 -2.32 -3.52 3.89
N ILE A 135 -2.24 -2.43 4.66
CA ILE A 135 -2.46 -1.07 4.16
C ILE A 135 -1.09 -0.41 3.97
N ALA A 136 -0.72 -0.11 2.72
CA ALA A 136 0.59 0.43 2.35
C ALA A 136 0.71 1.96 2.60
N SER A 137 0.18 2.44 3.74
CA SER A 137 0.24 3.84 4.18
C SER A 137 0.09 3.98 5.70
N ASN A 138 0.98 4.74 6.33
CA ASN A 138 0.94 4.97 7.78
C ASN A 138 -0.34 5.69 8.22
N THR A 139 -0.74 6.73 7.49
CA THR A 139 -1.93 7.53 7.81
C THR A 139 -3.20 6.67 7.73
N ILE A 140 -3.35 5.91 6.64
CA ILE A 140 -4.57 5.14 6.36
C ILE A 140 -4.72 3.91 7.26
N ASN A 141 -3.65 3.50 7.97
CA ASN A 141 -3.77 2.49 9.03
C ASN A 141 -4.71 2.92 10.17
N SER A 142 -5.06 4.20 10.29
CA SER A 142 -6.14 4.64 11.21
C SER A 142 -7.49 3.99 10.92
N LEU A 143 -7.72 3.55 9.67
CA LEU A 143 -8.94 2.87 9.22
C LEU A 143 -8.84 1.32 9.31
N ALA A 144 -7.72 0.78 9.78
CA ALA A 144 -7.50 -0.67 9.83
C ALA A 144 -8.58 -1.41 10.62
N GLY A 145 -9.03 -0.85 11.76
CA GLY A 145 -10.09 -1.46 12.56
C GLY A 145 -11.42 -1.52 11.81
N ALA A 146 -11.78 -0.47 11.07
CA ALA A 146 -12.98 -0.47 10.24
C ALA A 146 -12.88 -1.49 9.10
N VAL A 147 -11.71 -1.62 8.46
CA VAL A 147 -11.48 -2.64 7.43
C VAL A 147 -11.63 -4.05 7.98
N GLU A 148 -11.00 -4.34 9.11
CA GLU A 148 -11.06 -5.66 9.74
C GLU A 148 -12.50 -6.03 10.14
N GLN A 149 -13.25 -5.08 10.71
CA GLN A 149 -14.64 -5.28 11.11
C GLN A 149 -15.59 -5.50 9.93
N GLU A 150 -15.44 -4.71 8.86
CA GLU A 150 -16.39 -4.70 7.73
C GLU A 150 -16.14 -5.79 6.69
N VAL A 151 -14.89 -6.26 6.59
CA VAL A 151 -14.48 -7.26 5.58
C VAL A 151 -14.22 -8.63 6.20
N GLY A 152 -14.03 -8.71 7.53
CA GLY A 152 -13.83 -9.99 8.23
C GLY A 152 -12.47 -10.64 7.96
N LEU A 153 -11.59 -10.00 7.18
CA LEU A 153 -10.20 -10.43 7.00
C LEU A 153 -9.29 -9.79 8.05
N PRO A 154 -8.32 -10.55 8.61
CA PRO A 154 -7.32 -9.99 9.50
C PRO A 154 -6.55 -8.86 8.84
N VAL A 155 -6.32 -7.76 9.56
CA VAL A 155 -5.52 -6.63 9.07
C VAL A 155 -4.19 -6.55 9.82
N LEU A 156 -3.08 -6.75 9.12
CA LEU A 156 -1.75 -6.59 9.70
C LEU A 156 -1.42 -5.11 9.83
N HIS A 157 -1.59 -4.58 11.04
CA HIS A 157 -1.38 -3.16 11.31
C HIS A 157 0.11 -2.83 11.41
N ILE A 158 0.54 -1.77 10.74
CA ILE A 158 1.97 -1.40 10.68
C ILE A 158 2.58 -1.08 12.05
N ALA A 159 1.82 -0.46 12.95
CA ALA A 159 2.28 -0.16 14.31
C ALA A 159 2.51 -1.42 15.17
N ASP A 160 1.81 -2.53 14.89
CA ASP A 160 2.02 -3.78 15.63
C ASP A 160 3.37 -4.40 15.25
N ALA A 161 3.63 -4.53 13.95
CA ALA A 161 4.92 -4.98 13.42
C ALA A 161 6.08 -4.07 13.89
N THR A 162 5.85 -2.77 13.96
CA THR A 162 6.82 -1.78 14.47
C THR A 162 7.06 -1.98 15.97
N GLY A 163 6.00 -2.14 16.77
CA GLY A 163 6.08 -2.32 18.21
C GLY A 163 6.86 -3.58 18.59
N GLU A 164 6.58 -4.71 17.92
CA GLU A 164 7.34 -5.95 18.10
C GLU A 164 8.82 -5.78 17.77
N ALA A 165 9.15 -5.08 16.69
CA ALA A 165 10.54 -4.84 16.29
C ALA A 165 11.29 -3.95 17.30
N ILE A 166 10.62 -2.93 17.85
CA ILE A 166 11.18 -2.04 18.89
C ILE A 166 11.40 -2.82 20.18
N GLN A 167 10.40 -3.63 20.59
CA GLN A 167 10.47 -4.46 21.79
C GLN A 167 11.62 -5.46 21.71
N LYS A 168 11.81 -6.12 20.57
CA LYS A 168 12.95 -7.04 20.32
C LYS A 168 14.32 -6.37 20.46
N LYS A 169 14.40 -5.04 20.26
CA LYS A 169 15.61 -4.25 20.47
C LYS A 169 15.76 -3.73 21.91
N GLY A 170 14.83 -4.03 22.81
CA GLY A 170 14.86 -3.58 24.20
C GLY A 170 14.61 -2.08 24.39
N LEU A 171 14.10 -1.39 23.36
CA LEU A 171 13.82 0.04 23.41
C LEU A 171 12.43 0.28 24.00
N ARG A 172 12.33 1.29 24.89
CA ARG A 172 11.06 1.68 25.54
C ARG A 172 10.53 3.03 25.08
N THR A 173 11.40 3.89 24.58
CA THR A 173 11.03 5.22 24.09
C THR A 173 11.69 5.46 22.73
N VAL A 174 10.89 5.86 21.74
CA VAL A 174 11.36 6.16 20.38
C VAL A 174 10.77 7.46 19.86
N ALA A 175 11.47 8.12 18.93
CA ALA A 175 10.90 9.25 18.20
C ALA A 175 9.93 8.76 17.12
N LEU A 176 8.73 9.33 17.04
CA LEU A 176 7.82 9.13 15.91
C LEU A 176 7.91 10.30 14.93
N LEU A 177 8.38 10.00 13.72
CA LEU A 177 8.44 10.92 12.59
C LEU A 177 7.47 10.48 11.50
N GLY A 178 6.73 11.43 10.94
CA GLY A 178 5.76 11.15 9.88
C GLY A 178 4.96 12.39 9.50
N THR A 179 3.80 12.18 8.88
CA THR A 179 2.84 13.27 8.66
C THR A 179 2.39 13.84 10.01
N LYS A 180 1.95 15.11 10.02
CA LYS A 180 1.35 15.74 11.21
C LYS A 180 0.27 14.84 11.82
N TYR A 181 -0.60 14.29 10.97
CA TYR A 181 -1.64 13.35 11.39
C TYR A 181 -1.08 12.12 12.11
N THR A 182 -0.06 11.46 11.56
CA THR A 182 0.55 10.27 12.20
C THR A 182 1.18 10.60 13.54
N MET A 183 1.81 11.78 13.67
CA MET A 183 2.52 12.18 14.88
C MET A 183 1.58 12.67 16.00
N GLU A 184 0.46 13.28 15.64
CA GLU A 184 -0.49 13.86 16.61
C GLU A 184 -1.61 12.91 17.01
N GLN A 185 -2.08 12.05 16.10
CA GLN A 185 -3.25 11.23 16.34
C GLN A 185 -2.96 9.98 17.20
N PRO A 186 -3.92 9.54 18.02
CA PRO A 186 -3.71 8.44 18.96
C PRO A 186 -3.51 7.08 18.31
N PHE A 187 -4.09 6.82 17.13
CA PHE A 187 -4.16 5.47 16.53
C PHE A 187 -2.81 4.74 16.42
N TYR A 188 -1.72 5.46 16.13
CA TYR A 188 -0.39 4.87 16.00
C TYR A 188 0.29 4.73 17.37
N ARG A 189 0.26 5.81 18.17
CA ARG A 189 0.96 5.89 19.46
C ARG A 189 0.33 4.99 20.51
N ASP A 190 -1.00 4.97 20.59
CA ASP A 190 -1.72 4.12 21.54
C ASP A 190 -1.58 2.65 21.20
N ARG A 191 -1.43 2.32 19.92
CA ARG A 191 -1.16 0.95 19.50
C ARG A 191 0.24 0.50 19.90
N LEU A 192 1.25 1.38 19.80
CA LEU A 192 2.62 1.09 20.30
C LEU A 192 2.69 0.90 21.82
N LYS A 193 1.83 1.56 22.60
CA LYS A 193 1.77 1.36 24.06
C LYS A 193 1.47 -0.09 24.45
N LYS A 194 0.74 -0.85 23.61
CA LYS A 194 0.48 -2.29 23.82
C LYS A 194 1.77 -3.12 23.88
N TYR A 195 2.85 -2.61 23.30
CA TYR A 195 4.18 -3.22 23.28
C TYR A 195 5.12 -2.62 24.33
N GLY A 196 4.62 -1.76 25.23
CA GLY A 196 5.44 -1.06 26.23
C GLY A 196 6.32 0.03 25.63
N VAL A 197 5.94 0.56 24.46
CA VAL A 197 6.70 1.57 23.72
C VAL A 197 6.02 2.93 23.81
N GLU A 198 6.74 3.92 24.33
CA GLU A 198 6.36 5.32 24.26
C GLU A 198 6.94 5.96 23.00
N ALA A 199 6.07 6.59 22.22
CA ALA A 199 6.46 7.24 20.98
C ALA A 199 5.96 8.69 20.97
N PRO A 200 6.63 9.65 21.64
CA PRO A 200 6.33 11.06 21.47
C PRO A 200 6.48 11.46 20.00
N GLY A 201 5.43 12.05 19.43
CA GLY A 201 5.48 12.65 18.09
C GLY A 201 6.39 13.87 18.12
N ILE A 202 7.38 13.93 17.23
CA ILE A 202 8.22 15.11 17.10
C ILE A 202 7.58 16.02 16.04
N VAL A 203 6.68 16.89 16.47
CA VAL A 203 6.15 17.95 15.61
C VAL A 203 7.17 19.10 15.59
N PRO A 204 7.86 19.37 14.46
CA PRO A 204 8.77 20.50 14.40
C PRO A 204 8.00 21.78 14.71
N ALA A 205 8.47 22.57 15.68
CA ALA A 205 7.86 23.86 15.96
C ALA A 205 7.93 24.73 14.70
N CYS A 206 6.78 25.11 14.14
CA CYS A 206 6.73 26.08 13.06
C CYS A 206 7.14 27.44 13.65
N LYS A 207 8.43 27.79 13.54
CA LYS A 207 8.86 29.17 13.76
C LYS A 207 8.29 29.99 12.62
N THR A 208 7.20 30.71 12.88
CA THR A 208 6.71 31.76 11.99
C THR A 208 7.88 32.70 11.71
N LEU A 209 8.37 32.71 10.47
CA LEU A 209 9.30 33.74 10.02
C LEU A 209 8.56 35.06 10.14
N ARG A 210 8.79 35.80 11.24
CA ARG A 210 8.36 37.19 11.34
C ARG A 210 9.15 37.95 10.29
N THR A 211 8.52 38.23 9.16
CA THR A 211 8.97 39.28 8.25
C THR A 211 8.79 40.59 9.01
N THR A 212 9.86 41.08 9.64
CA THR A 212 9.95 42.47 10.06
C THR A 212 9.91 43.33 8.81
N THR A 213 8.73 43.77 8.41
CA THR A 213 8.60 44.94 7.54
C THR A 213 9.10 46.13 8.33
N ALA A 214 10.35 46.52 8.10
CA ALA A 214 10.87 47.80 8.54
C ALA A 214 10.08 48.91 7.83
N SER A 215 9.10 49.48 8.52
CA SER A 215 8.47 50.73 8.12
C SER A 215 9.51 51.83 8.22
N ASN A 216 10.07 52.21 7.08
CA ASN A 216 11.01 53.32 6.98
C ASN A 216 10.21 54.63 6.96
N SER A 217 9.85 55.15 8.14
CA SER A 217 9.31 56.50 8.29
C SER A 217 10.45 57.51 8.09
N ARG A 218 10.64 57.98 6.86
CA ARG A 218 11.42 59.20 6.60
C ARG A 218 10.52 60.40 6.80
N SER A 219 10.89 61.18 7.80
CA SER A 219 10.52 62.58 8.01
C SER A 219 10.67 63.42 6.74
N ARG A 220 9.62 64.16 6.39
CA ARG A 220 9.66 65.56 5.98
C ARG A 220 8.38 66.23 6.40
#